data_AF-A0A8S7IBZ6-F1
#
_entry.id   AF-A0A8S7IBZ6-F1
#
_cell.length_a   1.000
_cell.length_b   1.000
_cell.length_c   1.000
_cell.angle_alpha   90.00
_cell.angle_beta   90.00
_cell.angle_gamma   90.00
#
_symmetry.space_group_name_H-M   'P 1'
#
loop_
_entity.id
_entity.type
_entity.pdbx_description
1 polymer ?
#
loop_
_entity_poly.entity_id
_entity_poly.type
_entity_poly.pdbx_seq_one_letter_code
_entity_poly.pdbx_strand_id
1 'polypeptide(L)' 'MATLTKEERFTKEQLIAHAEEAIESQRLCIPGTIDHDLIRAYKMDIAVLEIALQSLAAAPVGKFYEYKPVGYQRLVDE' A
#
# COMPACT_ATOMS: atom_id res chain seq x y z
N MET A 1 18.14 4.31 -23.55
CA MET A 1 16.87 4.91 -23.08
C MET A 1 15.86 3.78 -22.95
N ALA A 2 15.84 3.11 -21.79
CA ALA A 2 14.96 1.96 -21.58
C ALA A 2 13.54 2.48 -21.30
N THR A 3 12.62 2.14 -22.18
CA THR A 3 11.18 2.31 -22.03
C THR A 3 10.72 1.50 -20.81
N LEU A 4 10.26 2.19 -19.76
CA LEU A 4 9.58 1.60 -18.61
C LEU A 4 8.19 1.11 -19.06
N THR A 5 8.13 -0.10 -19.63
CA THR A 5 6.88 -0.79 -19.91
C THR A 5 6.86 -2.10 -19.15
N LYS A 6 6.56 -2.03 -17.85
CA LYS A 6 5.99 -3.14 -17.11
C LYS A 6 5.17 -2.55 -15.98
N GLU A 7 3.86 -2.50 -16.16
CA GLU A 7 2.96 -2.53 -15.01
C GLU A 7 3.28 -3.83 -14.28
N GLU A 8 4.17 -3.77 -13.28
CA GLU A 8 4.45 -4.89 -12.41
C GLU A 8 3.19 -5.14 -11.58
N ARG A 9 2.33 -6.00 -12.11
CA ARG A 9 1.17 -6.51 -11.38
C ARG A 9 1.70 -7.43 -10.29
N PHE A 10 1.83 -6.90 -9.09
CA PHE A 10 2.08 -7.70 -7.89
C PHE A 10 0.92 -8.67 -7.67
N THR A 11 1.23 -9.93 -7.34
CA THR A 11 0.20 -10.88 -6.92
C THR A 11 -0.30 -10.53 -5.52
N LYS A 12 -1.49 -11.03 -5.16
CA LYS A 12 -2.05 -10.83 -3.81
C LYS A 12 -1.08 -11.32 -2.73
N GLU A 13 -0.41 -12.43 -2.97
CA GLU A 13 0.57 -13.05 -2.08
C GLU A 13 1.82 -12.18 -1.94
N GLN A 14 2.30 -11.58 -3.03
CA GLN A 14 3.43 -10.64 -2.99
C GLN A 14 3.11 -9.38 -2.19
N LEU A 15 1.89 -8.85 -2.33
CA LEU A 15 1.44 -7.70 -1.55
C LEU A 15 1.28 -8.04 -0.06
N ILE A 16 0.78 -9.24 0.26
CA ILE A 16 0.69 -9.72 1.65
C ILE A 16 2.08 -9.86 2.26
N ALA A 17 2.99 -10.57 1.60
CA ALA A 17 4.35 -10.80 2.11
C ALA A 17 5.11 -9.49 2.33
N HIS A 18 4.99 -8.54 1.41
CA HIS A 18 5.61 -7.22 1.56
C HIS A 18 5.03 -6.43 2.76
N ALA A 19 3.72 -6.46 2.97
CA ALA A 19 3.11 -5.76 4.10
C ALA A 19 3.46 -6.42 5.45
N GLU A 20 3.54 -7.76 5.51
CA GLU A 20 4.00 -8.49 6.71
C GLU A 20 5.45 -8.14 7.05
N GLU A 21 6.35 -8.12 6.05
CA GLU A 21 7.74 -7.72 6.22
C GLU A 21 7.87 -6.27 6.71
N ALA A 22 7.10 -5.35 6.13
CA ALA A 22 7.10 -3.94 6.54
C ALA A 22 6.62 -3.75 7.99
N ILE A 23 5.58 -4.47 8.42
CA ILE A 23 5.11 -4.44 9.81
C ILE A 23 6.21 -4.94 10.76
N GLU A 24 6.83 -6.09 10.45
CA GLU A 24 7.85 -6.67 11.32
C GLU A 24 9.09 -5.78 11.42
N SER A 25 9.53 -5.20 10.29
CA SER A 25 10.64 -4.24 10.26
C SER A 25 10.36 -3.04 11.16
N GLN A 26 9.17 -2.43 11.07
CA GLN A 26 8.80 -1.30 11.92
C GLN A 26 8.70 -1.67 13.41
N ARG A 27 8.20 -2.88 13.72
CA ARG A 27 8.16 -3.39 15.10
C ARG A 27 9.55 -3.52 15.70
N LEU A 28 10.55 -3.94 14.91
CA LEU A 28 11.94 -4.03 15.34
C LEU A 28 12.59 -2.65 15.59
N CYS A 29 12.09 -1.58 14.95
CA CYS A 29 12.60 -0.21 15.14
C CYS A 29 12.07 0.48 16.40
N ILE A 30 10.94 0.04 16.98
CA ILE A 30 10.35 0.68 18.16
C ILE A 30 11.22 0.47 19.42
N PRO A 31 11.69 -0.76 19.74
CA PRO A 31 12.63 -0.96 20.83
C PRO A 31 13.93 -0.20 20.59
N GLY A 32 14.36 0.60 21.57
CA GLY A 32 15.60 1.41 21.48
C GLY A 32 15.39 2.82 20.91
N THR A 33 14.21 3.13 20.38
CA THR A 33 13.85 4.51 20.00
C THR A 33 13.37 5.27 21.23
N ILE A 34 13.93 6.46 21.46
CA ILE A 34 13.50 7.37 22.55
C ILE A 34 12.58 8.49 22.05
N ASP A 35 12.54 8.70 20.73
CA ASP A 35 11.70 9.71 20.10
C ASP A 35 10.23 9.25 20.10
N HIS A 36 9.41 9.94 20.88
CA HIS A 36 7.99 9.60 21.04
C HIS A 36 7.15 9.86 19.79
N ASP A 37 7.48 10.86 18.99
CA ASP A 37 6.76 11.15 17.76
C ASP A 37 7.11 10.13 16.68
N LEU A 38 8.37 9.69 16.63
CA LEU A 38 8.80 8.60 15.77
C LEU A 38 8.14 7.26 16.16
N ILE A 39 8.06 6.94 17.45
CA ILE A 39 7.32 5.76 17.93
C ILE A 39 5.83 5.85 17.53
N ARG A 40 5.21 7.03 17.62
CA ARG A 40 3.82 7.23 17.23
C ARG A 40 3.64 7.00 15.73
N ALA A 41 4.56 7.49 14.90
CA ALA A 41 4.54 7.29 13.46
C ALA A 41 4.61 5.79 13.12
N TYR A 42 5.57 5.04 13.68
CA TYR A 42 5.67 3.60 13.47
C TYR A 42 4.39 2.86 13.88
N LYS A 43 3.77 3.21 15.01
CA LYS A 43 2.52 2.59 15.45
C LYS A 43 1.35 2.88 14.49
N MET A 44 1.29 4.08 13.95
CA MET A 44 0.25 4.46 12.98
C MET A 44 0.44 3.71 11.66
N ASP A 45 1.67 3.65 11.16
CA ASP A 45 2.00 2.95 9.92
C ASP A 45 1.71 1.45 10.03
N ILE A 46 2.08 0.81 11.14
CA ILE A 46 1.72 -0.59 11.43
C ILE A 46 0.21 -0.78 11.40
N ALA A 47 -0.57 0.08 12.08
CA ALA A 47 -2.03 -0.04 12.11
C ALA A 47 -2.65 0.09 10.71
N VAL A 48 -2.15 1.01 9.88
CA VAL A 48 -2.60 1.17 8.49
C VAL A 48 -2.29 -0.08 7.66
N LEU A 49 -1.09 -0.65 7.81
CA LEU A 49 -0.68 -1.87 7.10
C LEU A 49 -1.51 -3.09 7.55
N GLU A 50 -1.80 -3.23 8.84
CA GLU A 50 -2.65 -4.31 9.37
C GLU A 50 -4.09 -4.22 8.81
N ILE A 51 -4.66 -3.01 8.72
CA ILE A 51 -5.97 -2.77 8.09
C ILE A 51 -5.93 -3.11 6.59
N ALA A 52 -4.87 -2.70 5.89
CA ALA A 52 -4.70 -2.99 4.47
C ALA A 52 -4.61 -4.50 4.22
N LEU A 53 -3.86 -5.24 5.05
CA LEU A 53 -3.76 -6.70 5.02
C LEU A 53 -5.12 -7.36 5.23
N GLN A 54 -5.86 -6.96 6.27
CA GLN A 54 -7.20 -7.50 6.54
C GLN A 54 -8.16 -7.24 5.39
N SER A 55 -8.11 -6.03 4.82
CA SER A 55 -8.93 -5.64 3.67
C SER A 55 -8.57 -6.47 2.43
N LEU A 56 -7.28 -6.68 2.18
CA LEU A 56 -6.78 -7.48 1.08
C LEU A 56 -7.15 -8.96 1.23
N ALA A 57 -7.05 -9.50 2.44
CA ALA A 57 -7.46 -10.87 2.77
C ALA A 57 -8.97 -11.06 2.54
N ALA A 58 -9.79 -10.11 2.99
CA ALA A 58 -11.25 -10.11 2.81
C ALA A 58 -11.72 -9.86 1.37
N ALA A 59 -10.88 -9.26 0.52
CA ALA A 59 -11.22 -9.02 -0.88
C ALA A 59 -11.31 -10.36 -1.66
N PRO A 60 -12.42 -10.59 -2.40
CA PRO A 60 -12.55 -11.77 -3.24
C PRO A 60 -11.43 -11.79 -4.29
N VAL A 61 -10.81 -12.96 -4.48
CA VAL A 61 -9.79 -13.19 -5.50
C VAL A 61 -10.41 -12.84 -6.87
N GLY A 62 -10.01 -11.70 -7.45
CA GLY A 62 -10.46 -11.28 -8.79
C GLY A 62 -11.07 -9.87 -8.93
N LYS A 63 -11.16 -9.04 -7.88
CA LYS A 63 -11.60 -7.63 -8.03
C LYS A 63 -10.55 -6.63 -7.58
N PHE A 64 -9.36 -6.69 -8.15
CA PHE A 64 -8.52 -5.50 -8.22
C PHE A 64 -9.14 -4.63 -9.32
N TYR A 65 -9.72 -3.50 -8.91
CA TYR A 65 -10.41 -2.57 -9.79
C TYR A 65 -9.53 -2.26 -11.00
N GLU A 66 -10.04 -2.54 -12.19
CA GLU A 66 -9.48 -2.04 -13.43
C GLU A 66 -9.50 -0.51 -13.34
N TYR A 67 -8.33 0.11 -13.21
CA TYR A 67 -8.23 1.56 -13.25
C TYR A 67 -8.64 2.00 -14.66
N LYS A 68 -9.87 2.49 -14.80
CA LYS A 68 -10.29 3.23 -15.99
C LYS A 68 -9.98 4.70 -15.75
N PRO A 69 -9.01 5.30 -16.46
CA PRO A 69 -8.79 6.74 -16.36
C PRO A 69 -10.08 7.42 -16.82
N VAL A 70 -10.77 8.09 -15.90
CA VAL A 70 -11.88 8.96 -16.26
C VAL A 70 -11.26 10.16 -16.94
N GLY A 71 -11.34 10.20 -18.28
CA GLY A 71 -10.91 11.37 -19.04
C GLY A 71 -11.72 12.56 -18.58
N TYR A 72 -11.05 13.58 -18.04
CA TYR A 72 -11.69 14.87 -17.80
C TYR A 72 -12.00 15.50 -19.16
N GLN A 73 -13.20 15.28 -19.67
CA GLN A 73 -13.73 16.03 -20.79
C GLN A 73 -13.89 17.48 -20.29
N ARG A 74 -12.99 18.38 -20.69
CA ARG A 74 -13.20 19.82 -20.52
C ARG A 74 -14.51 20.15 -21.24
N LEU A 75 -15.51 20.59 -20.48
CA LEU A 75 -16.63 21.34 -21.05
C LEU A 75 -16.04 22.68 -21.52
N VAL A 76 -15.87 22.79 -22.84
CA VAL A 76 -15.58 24.06 -23.50
C VAL A 76 -16.96 24.60 -23.83
N ASP A 77 -17.47 25.51 -23.01
CA ASP A 77 -18.65 26.29 -23.38
C ASP A 77 -18.22 27.34 -24.42
N GLU A 78 -18.91 27.35 -25.56
CA GLU A 78 -18.76 28.29 -26.68
C GLU A 78 -19.06 29.76 -26.29
#